data_AF-A0A0F6SH52-F1
#
_entry.id   AF-A0A0F6SH52-F1
#
_cell.length_a   1.000
_cell.length_b   1.000
_cell.length_c   1.000
_cell.angle_alpha   90.00
_cell.angle_beta   90.00
_cell.angle_gamma   90.00
#
_symmetry.space_group_name_H-M   'P 1'
#
loop_
_entity.id
_entity.type
_entity.pdbx_description
1 polymer ?
#
loop_
_entity_poly.entity_id
_entity_poly.type
_entity_poly.pdbx_seq_one_letter_code
_entity_poly.pdbx_strand_id
1 'polypeptide(L)'
;MLGCAGEGARATTEALPCGPSEGNAAMFEALSPSCAGCHGAGASRPFFASVVAFEDLLAYDERYVVAGDPEASALVAMLEGRGTGAYPQMPLAGDDFATLAARGETAIGMDAIRAWITSLPPPDPSRSGPDREAVATRRLSADEVINAIEVALGQAPSAGVPPLLRVDGMAPLSPDSPSGIDYNDGQRRQVYLMLGGPSYLQQRPPEGAWSPSSLLTLTQLAQGACSLAVERSEPLFFVHATRDARLPEAEPDVRRNLEHLYRRFLHTPPDAAEIDALFTQVYAPAEATSPRAAWTDVCTALIRDPLFVTF
;
A
#
# COMPACT_ATOMS: atom_id res chain seq x y z
N MET A 1 29.65 -1.26 -1.21
CA MET A 1 30.96 -0.84 -0.69
C MET A 1 31.32 0.50 -1.31
N LEU A 2 31.05 1.60 -0.62
CA LEU A 2 31.64 2.90 -0.91
C LEU A 2 32.17 3.45 0.41
N GLY A 3 33.44 3.82 0.40
CA GLY A 3 34.22 4.13 1.60
C GLY A 3 34.11 5.60 2.02
N CYS A 4 34.25 5.80 3.33
CA CYS A 4 34.55 7.10 3.92
C CYS A 4 36.06 7.17 4.16
N ALA A 5 36.75 8.02 3.40
CA ALA A 5 38.11 8.45 3.70
C ALA A 5 38.17 9.97 3.73
N GLY A 6 38.72 10.51 4.81
CA GLY A 6 38.99 11.93 5.02
C GLY A 6 39.95 12.09 6.19
N GLU A 7 41.23 11.82 5.94
CA GLU A 7 42.33 12.13 6.86
C GLU A 7 42.53 13.65 6.99
N GLY A 8 42.67 14.13 8.23
CA GLY A 8 43.40 15.36 8.50
C GLY A 8 42.79 16.31 9.54
N ALA A 9 42.90 15.98 10.83
CA ALA A 9 43.32 16.87 11.93
C ALA A 9 42.92 16.28 13.29
N ARG A 10 43.88 16.22 14.22
CA ARG A 10 43.69 15.79 15.60
C ARG A 10 42.77 16.78 16.36
N ALA A 11 41.59 16.31 16.72
CA ALA A 11 40.88 16.66 17.96
C ALA A 11 39.95 15.49 18.29
N THR A 12 39.96 15.03 19.53
CA THR A 12 39.12 13.94 20.05
C THR A 12 37.64 14.35 20.00
N THR A 13 36.97 13.96 18.93
CA THR A 13 35.52 13.90 18.86
C THR A 13 35.21 12.46 18.47
N GLU A 14 34.59 11.70 19.37
CA GLU A 14 33.96 10.43 19.00
C GLU A 14 33.11 10.70 17.75
N ALA A 15 33.48 10.10 16.62
CA ALA A 15 32.66 10.11 15.44
C ALA A 15 31.37 9.39 15.82
N LEU A 16 30.27 10.14 15.97
CA LEU A 16 28.94 9.57 16.11
C LEU A 16 28.71 8.61 14.93
N PRO A 17 28.45 7.32 15.18
CA PRO A 17 28.31 6.35 14.11
C PRO A 17 27.04 6.66 13.31
N CYS A 18 27.20 7.15 12.09
CA CYS A 18 26.11 7.24 11.12
C CYS A 18 25.73 5.81 10.67
N GLY A 19 24.81 5.16 11.37
CA GLY A 19 24.37 3.80 11.06
C GLY A 19 23.24 3.33 11.98
N PRO A 20 22.52 2.24 11.61
CA PRO A 20 21.53 1.64 12.49
C PRO A 20 22.18 1.23 13.81
N SER A 21 21.42 1.25 14.91
CA SER A 21 21.99 0.83 16.19
C SER A 21 22.44 -0.62 16.10
N GLU A 22 23.65 -0.92 16.59
CA GLU A 22 24.22 -2.28 16.52
C GLU A 22 23.27 -3.32 17.16
N GLY A 23 22.52 -2.90 18.19
CA GLY A 23 21.48 -3.71 18.83
C GLY A 23 20.28 -4.02 17.92
N ASN A 24 19.78 -3.04 17.17
CA ASN A 24 18.66 -3.26 16.24
C ASN A 24 19.07 -4.06 15.02
N ALA A 25 20.28 -3.87 14.50
CA ALA A 25 20.80 -4.70 13.41
C ALA A 25 20.91 -6.18 13.84
N ALA A 26 21.42 -6.45 15.04
CA ALA A 26 21.47 -7.81 15.58
C ALA A 26 20.07 -8.42 15.79
N MET A 27 19.12 -7.64 16.31
CA MET A 27 17.74 -8.09 16.47
C MET A 27 17.04 -8.35 15.14
N PHE A 28 17.24 -7.48 14.15
CA PHE A 28 16.77 -7.65 12.78
C PHE A 28 17.25 -8.98 12.19
N GLU A 29 18.55 -9.27 12.27
CA GLU A 29 19.12 -10.53 11.76
C GLU A 29 18.57 -11.75 12.51
N ALA A 30 18.40 -11.64 13.83
CA ALA A 30 17.92 -12.75 14.66
C ALA A 30 16.43 -13.08 14.40
N LEU A 31 15.59 -12.08 14.16
CA LEU A 31 14.16 -12.27 13.88
C LEU A 31 13.89 -12.60 12.41
N SER A 32 14.75 -12.18 11.49
CA SER A 32 14.57 -12.32 10.04
C SER A 32 14.17 -13.74 9.58
N PRO A 33 14.81 -14.84 10.05
CA PRO A 33 14.46 -16.19 9.62
C PRO A 33 12.99 -16.57 9.88
N SER A 34 12.39 -16.03 10.94
CA SER A 34 11.01 -16.32 11.33
C SER A 34 10.01 -15.28 10.81
N CYS A 35 10.46 -14.05 10.55
CA CYS A 35 9.56 -12.93 10.29
C CYS A 35 9.60 -12.43 8.83
N ALA A 36 10.76 -12.48 8.17
CA ALA A 36 10.96 -11.86 6.86
C ALA A 36 10.14 -12.52 5.74
N GLY A 37 9.76 -13.79 5.88
CA GLY A 37 8.91 -14.47 4.90
C GLY A 37 7.54 -13.80 4.70
N CYS A 38 6.99 -13.17 5.73
CA CYS A 38 5.71 -12.46 5.67
C CYS A 38 5.84 -10.94 5.81
N HIS A 39 6.98 -10.46 6.32
CA HIS A 39 7.25 -9.03 6.58
C HIS A 39 8.46 -8.49 5.81
N GLY A 40 8.91 -9.18 4.77
CA GLY A 40 10.03 -8.76 3.93
C GLY A 40 9.66 -7.69 2.90
N ALA A 41 10.56 -7.45 1.95
CA ALA A 41 10.34 -6.55 0.84
C ALA A 41 9.09 -6.96 0.02
N GLY A 42 8.23 -5.99 -0.30
CA GLY A 42 6.97 -6.22 -1.03
C GLY A 42 5.78 -6.65 -0.17
N ALA A 43 5.96 -6.87 1.13
CA ALA A 43 4.85 -7.13 2.06
C ALA A 43 4.07 -5.85 2.40
N SER A 44 2.83 -5.99 2.87
CA SER A 44 2.00 -4.85 3.33
C SER A 44 2.55 -4.16 4.58
N ARG A 45 3.40 -4.85 5.35
CA ARG A 45 4.16 -4.33 6.49
C ARG A 45 5.61 -4.81 6.36
N PRO A 46 6.44 -4.12 5.57
CA PRO A 46 7.78 -4.58 5.20
C PRO A 46 8.83 -4.30 6.29
N PHE A 47 8.55 -4.69 7.55
CA PHE A 47 9.45 -4.48 8.69
C PHE A 47 10.85 -5.04 8.47
N PHE A 48 10.96 -6.12 7.68
CA PHE A 48 12.20 -6.83 7.43
C PHE A 48 12.74 -6.60 6.01
N ALA A 49 12.34 -5.50 5.33
CA ALA A 49 12.91 -5.16 4.02
C ALA A 49 14.35 -4.62 4.12
N SER A 50 14.68 -3.95 5.22
CA SER A 50 16.02 -3.48 5.55
C SER A 50 16.12 -3.20 7.05
N VAL A 51 17.33 -3.05 7.59
CA VAL A 51 17.53 -2.64 9.00
C VAL A 51 16.91 -1.27 9.26
N VAL A 52 16.95 -0.35 8.28
CA VAL A 52 16.32 0.97 8.40
C VAL A 52 14.79 0.81 8.51
N ALA A 53 14.18 -0.01 7.66
CA ALA A 53 12.74 -0.29 7.73
C ALA A 53 12.34 -0.95 9.07
N PHE A 54 13.17 -1.84 9.60
CA PHE A 54 12.95 -2.44 10.91
C PHE A 54 12.95 -1.41 12.02
N GLU A 55 13.93 -0.50 12.01
CA GLU A 55 14.00 0.56 12.99
C GLU A 55 12.81 1.54 12.86
N ASP A 56 12.46 1.95 11.65
CA ASP A 56 11.47 3.00 11.39
C ASP A 56 10.02 2.52 11.54
N LEU A 57 9.74 1.27 11.15
CA LEU A 57 8.39 0.73 11.08
C LEU A 57 8.05 -0.19 12.26
N LEU A 58 9.05 -0.65 13.02
CA LEU A 58 8.84 -1.58 14.14
C LEU A 58 9.55 -1.13 15.42
N ALA A 59 10.88 -1.00 15.44
CA ALA A 59 11.62 -0.80 16.69
C ALA A 59 11.28 0.52 17.38
N TYR A 60 11.16 1.61 16.61
CA TYR A 60 10.86 2.94 17.13
C TYR A 60 9.42 3.39 16.90
N ASP A 61 8.53 2.46 16.56
CA ASP A 61 7.09 2.72 16.47
C ASP A 61 6.40 2.27 17.77
N GLU A 62 6.00 3.25 18.59
CA GLU A 62 5.36 3.03 19.89
C GLU A 62 4.05 2.23 19.81
N ARG A 63 3.45 2.09 18.63
CA ARG A 63 2.29 1.20 18.43
C ARG A 63 2.66 -0.27 18.58
N TYR A 64 3.93 -0.63 18.37
CA TYR A 64 4.43 -1.99 18.45
C TYR A 64 5.42 -2.19 19.60
N VAL A 65 6.33 -1.23 19.80
CA VAL A 65 7.42 -1.32 20.77
C VAL A 65 7.45 -0.07 21.66
N VAL A 66 7.19 -0.26 22.95
CA VAL A 66 7.32 0.77 23.99
C VAL A 66 8.71 0.59 24.62
N ALA A 67 9.65 1.46 24.27
CA ALA A 67 11.02 1.39 24.76
C ALA A 67 11.06 1.36 26.30
N GLY A 68 11.81 0.41 26.87
CA GLY A 68 11.90 0.21 28.32
C GLY A 68 10.75 -0.62 28.92
N ASP A 69 9.62 -0.79 28.23
CA ASP A 69 8.43 -1.51 28.73
C ASP A 69 7.97 -2.62 27.75
N PRO A 70 8.57 -3.82 27.85
CA PRO A 70 8.17 -4.95 27.01
C PRO A 70 6.73 -5.43 27.26
N GLU A 71 6.15 -5.22 28.46
CA GLU A 71 4.78 -5.66 28.73
C GLU A 71 3.74 -4.73 28.10
N ALA A 72 4.05 -3.43 27.98
CA ALA A 72 3.22 -2.48 27.25
C ALA A 72 3.36 -2.59 25.71
N SER A 73 4.36 -3.33 25.22
CA SER A 73 4.65 -3.46 23.80
C SER A 73 3.71 -4.45 23.10
N ALA A 74 2.93 -3.98 22.13
CA ALA A 74 2.01 -4.83 21.36
C ALA A 74 2.73 -5.98 20.63
N LEU A 75 3.99 -5.78 20.22
CA LEU A 75 4.82 -6.83 19.63
C LEU A 75 4.92 -8.05 20.54
N VAL A 76 5.26 -7.85 21.82
CA VAL A 76 5.39 -8.93 22.80
C VAL A 76 4.07 -9.65 23.00
N ALA A 77 2.97 -8.89 23.13
CA ALA A 77 1.64 -9.49 23.26
C ALA A 77 1.29 -10.37 22.05
N MET A 78 1.58 -9.93 20.82
CA MET A 78 1.34 -10.74 19.61
C MET A 78 2.24 -11.97 19.55
N LEU A 79 3.53 -11.87 19.90
CA LEU A 79 4.44 -13.01 19.87
C LEU A 79 4.09 -14.09 20.89
N GLU A 80 3.41 -13.73 21.97
CA GLU A 80 2.92 -14.67 23.00
C GLU A 80 1.45 -15.10 22.79
N GLY A 81 0.82 -14.72 21.67
CA GLY A 81 -0.57 -15.06 21.38
C GLY A 81 -1.61 -14.39 22.28
N ARG A 82 -1.24 -13.26 22.90
CA ARG A 82 -2.07 -12.44 23.79
C ARG A 82 -2.43 -11.09 23.17
N GLY A 83 -2.21 -10.93 21.86
CA GLY A 83 -2.51 -9.70 21.14
C GLY A 83 -4.01 -9.40 21.15
N THR A 84 -4.34 -8.10 21.07
CA THR A 84 -5.73 -7.63 21.04
C THR A 84 -6.06 -7.02 19.67
N GLY A 85 -7.29 -7.18 19.19
CA GLY A 85 -7.75 -6.61 17.93
C GLY A 85 -7.77 -7.61 16.78
N ALA A 86 -7.42 -7.16 15.56
CA ALA A 86 -7.54 -7.96 14.34
C ALA A 86 -6.51 -9.10 14.25
N TYR A 87 -5.40 -9.02 14.98
CA TYR A 87 -4.32 -10.01 14.96
C TYR A 87 -3.96 -10.40 16.40
N PRO A 88 -4.49 -11.54 16.90
CA PRO A 88 -4.27 -11.95 18.28
C PRO A 88 -2.88 -12.58 18.51
N GLN A 89 -2.21 -13.02 17.45
CA GLN A 89 -0.90 -13.68 17.54
C GLN A 89 -0.04 -13.46 16.30
N MET A 90 1.26 -13.74 16.43
CA MET A 90 2.20 -13.92 15.33
C MET A 90 3.04 -15.18 15.55
N PRO A 91 3.24 -16.04 14.52
CA PRO A 91 2.63 -16.00 13.18
C PRO A 91 1.09 -16.12 13.20
N LEU A 92 0.42 -15.62 12.15
CA LEU A 92 -1.05 -15.57 12.07
C LEU A 92 -1.73 -16.95 12.04
N ALA A 93 -1.00 -17.99 11.67
CA ALA A 93 -1.49 -19.36 11.60
C ALA A 93 -0.49 -20.30 12.27
N GLY A 94 -1.01 -21.36 12.90
CA GLY A 94 -0.22 -22.32 13.66
C GLY A 94 0.07 -21.87 15.08
N ASP A 95 1.19 -22.34 15.62
CA ASP A 95 1.67 -21.96 16.95
C ASP A 95 2.20 -20.53 16.97
N ASP A 96 2.02 -19.83 18.10
CA ASP A 96 2.61 -18.50 18.32
C ASP A 96 4.14 -18.56 18.42
N PHE A 97 4.79 -17.41 18.21
CA PHE A 97 6.24 -17.33 18.23
C PHE A 97 6.85 -17.78 19.56
N ALA A 98 6.23 -17.48 20.71
CA ALA A 98 6.75 -17.89 22.01
C ALA A 98 6.74 -19.42 22.17
N THR A 99 5.68 -20.08 21.68
CA THR A 99 5.57 -21.53 21.60
C THR A 99 6.64 -22.13 20.68
N LEU A 100 6.86 -21.54 19.49
CA LEU A 100 7.92 -21.98 18.57
C LEU A 100 9.32 -21.80 19.17
N ALA A 101 9.57 -20.66 19.83
CA ALA A 101 10.82 -20.36 20.49
C ALA A 101 11.13 -21.30 21.65
N ALA A 102 10.11 -21.67 22.45
CA ALA A 102 10.26 -22.63 23.54
C ALA A 102 10.69 -24.02 23.06
N ARG A 103 10.40 -24.38 21.79
CA ARG A 103 10.83 -25.63 21.15
C ARG A 103 12.20 -25.53 20.46
N GLY A 104 12.81 -24.33 20.45
CA GLY A 104 14.06 -24.09 19.73
C GLY A 104 13.88 -24.01 18.20
N GLU A 105 12.67 -23.72 17.73
CA GLU A 105 12.37 -23.58 16.29
C GLU A 105 12.62 -22.16 15.75
N THR A 106 13.00 -21.22 16.62
CA THR A 106 13.39 -19.85 16.26
C THR A 106 14.85 -19.61 16.61
N ALA A 107 15.48 -18.65 15.93
CA ALA A 107 16.87 -18.27 16.22
C ALA A 107 17.01 -17.46 17.52
N ILE A 108 15.91 -16.92 18.05
CA ILE A 108 15.88 -16.09 19.25
C ILE A 108 14.64 -16.38 20.10
N GLY A 109 14.82 -16.32 21.43
CA GLY A 109 13.75 -16.52 22.41
C GLY A 109 13.10 -15.23 22.89
N MET A 110 11.94 -15.35 23.55
CA MET A 110 11.20 -14.21 24.11
C MET A 110 12.01 -13.39 25.11
N ASP A 111 12.85 -14.02 25.93
CA ASP A 111 13.69 -13.31 26.91
C ASP A 111 14.64 -12.31 26.24
N ALA A 112 15.22 -12.68 25.10
CA ALA A 112 16.13 -11.81 24.36
C ALA A 112 15.39 -10.66 23.66
N ILE A 113 14.17 -10.90 23.15
CA ILE A 113 13.30 -9.85 22.60
C ILE A 113 12.91 -8.85 23.69
N ARG A 114 12.53 -9.35 24.88
CA ARG A 114 12.17 -8.51 26.02
C ARG A 114 13.36 -7.69 26.52
N ALA A 115 14.52 -8.33 26.64
CA ALA A 115 15.76 -7.64 27.00
C ALA A 115 16.11 -6.53 26.00
N TRP A 116 15.98 -6.80 24.70
CA TRP A 116 16.19 -5.81 23.65
C TRP A 116 15.24 -4.60 23.78
N ILE A 117 13.94 -4.82 24.00
CA ILE A 117 12.97 -3.73 24.21
C ILE A 117 13.31 -2.93 25.47
N THR A 118 13.68 -3.61 26.57
CA THR A 118 14.07 -2.95 27.81
C THR A 118 15.32 -2.08 27.64
N SER A 119 16.28 -2.53 26.82
CA SER A 119 17.54 -1.81 26.56
C SER A 119 17.54 -1.04 25.25
N LEU A 120 16.38 -0.80 24.64
CA LEU A 120 16.29 -0.14 23.33
C LEU A 120 16.81 1.29 23.47
N PRO A 121 17.92 1.66 22.82
CA PRO A 121 18.44 3.02 22.89
C PRO A 121 17.44 4.00 22.25
N PRO A 122 17.45 5.29 22.61
CA PRO A 122 16.71 6.28 21.85
C PRO A 122 17.20 6.28 20.38
N PRO A 123 16.31 6.62 19.42
CA PRO A 123 16.72 6.75 18.03
C PRO A 123 17.84 7.79 17.90
N ASP A 124 18.83 7.50 17.05
CA ASP A 124 19.98 8.38 16.85
C ASP A 124 19.49 9.79 16.43
N PRO A 125 19.83 10.86 17.16
CA PRO A 125 19.43 12.22 16.80
C PRO A 125 20.09 12.74 15.51
N SER A 126 21.17 12.10 15.03
CA SER A 126 21.83 12.39 13.75
C SER A 126 21.12 11.75 12.54
N ARG A 127 20.16 10.86 12.82
CA ARG A 127 19.30 10.23 11.83
C ARG A 127 18.52 11.32 11.12
N SER A 128 18.83 11.50 9.84
CA SER A 128 18.45 12.66 9.04
C SER A 128 16.98 12.61 8.64
N GLY A 129 16.06 12.79 9.60
CA GLY A 129 14.62 12.69 9.34
C GLY A 129 14.22 11.32 8.75
N PRO A 130 12.99 11.18 8.23
CA PRO A 130 12.62 9.98 7.49
C PRO A 130 13.58 9.76 6.32
N ASP A 131 14.14 8.56 6.22
CA ASP A 131 15.02 8.18 5.11
C ASP A 131 14.24 8.34 3.79
N ARG A 132 14.72 9.22 2.93
CA ARG A 132 14.10 9.49 1.62
C ARG A 132 14.24 8.30 0.66
N GLU A 133 15.13 7.36 0.97
CA GLU A 133 15.33 6.12 0.24
C GLU A 133 14.66 4.92 0.92
N ALA A 134 14.12 5.08 2.13
CA ALA A 134 13.29 4.03 2.72
C ALA A 134 12.05 3.84 1.85
N VAL A 135 11.81 2.59 1.45
CA VAL A 135 10.60 2.18 0.75
C VAL A 135 9.43 2.34 1.72
N ALA A 136 8.88 3.55 1.76
CA ALA A 136 7.66 3.84 2.48
C ALA A 136 6.50 3.52 1.55
N THR A 137 6.32 2.24 1.20
CA THR A 137 5.09 1.81 0.52
C THR A 137 3.94 2.06 1.47
N ARG A 138 3.21 3.16 1.26
CA ARG A 138 1.98 3.44 1.99
C ARG A 138 0.80 3.41 1.06
N ARG A 139 -0.33 3.04 1.64
CA ARG A 139 -1.63 3.19 1.01
C ARG A 139 -1.87 4.65 0.62
N LEU A 140 -2.37 4.87 -0.59
CA LEU A 140 -2.91 6.17 -0.98
C LEU A 140 -4.12 6.52 -0.10
N SER A 141 -4.17 7.74 0.42
CA SER A 141 -5.35 8.29 1.08
C SER A 141 -6.54 8.34 0.13
N ALA A 142 -7.75 8.54 0.65
CA ALA A 142 -8.95 8.64 -0.18
C ALA A 142 -8.80 9.70 -1.28
N ASP A 143 -8.29 10.89 -0.95
CA ASP A 143 -8.05 11.95 -1.94
C ASP A 143 -7.00 11.56 -2.98
N GLU A 144 -5.91 10.90 -2.57
CA GLU A 144 -4.88 10.43 -3.49
C GLU A 144 -5.39 9.33 -4.42
N VAL A 145 -6.20 8.39 -3.94
CA VAL A 145 -6.85 7.37 -4.78
C VAL A 145 -7.79 8.03 -5.79
N ILE A 146 -8.62 8.97 -5.35
CA ILE A 146 -9.54 9.71 -6.20
C ILE A 146 -8.77 10.43 -7.32
N ASN A 147 -7.74 11.18 -6.94
CA ASN A 147 -6.91 11.92 -7.89
C ASN A 147 -6.14 10.99 -8.83
N ALA A 148 -5.60 9.87 -8.34
CA ALA A 148 -4.90 8.89 -9.15
C ALA A 148 -5.81 8.29 -10.22
N ILE A 149 -7.05 7.93 -9.87
CA ILE A 149 -8.04 7.41 -10.82
C ILE A 149 -8.37 8.46 -11.88
N GLU A 150 -8.63 9.71 -11.47
CA GLU A 150 -8.91 10.80 -12.41
C GLU A 150 -7.76 11.03 -13.39
N VAL A 151 -6.52 11.11 -12.89
CA VAL A 151 -5.32 11.28 -13.71
C VAL A 151 -5.12 10.10 -14.66
N ALA A 152 -5.24 8.87 -14.16
CA ALA A 152 -5.09 7.65 -14.96
C ALA A 152 -6.14 7.56 -16.07
N LEU A 153 -7.37 8.00 -15.80
CA LEU A 153 -8.43 8.07 -16.81
C LEU A 153 -8.34 9.29 -17.74
N GLY A 154 -7.37 10.18 -17.52
CA GLY A 154 -7.14 11.32 -18.41
C GLY A 154 -7.97 12.55 -18.08
N GLN A 155 -8.53 12.61 -16.88
CA GLN A 155 -9.22 13.80 -16.41
C GLN A 155 -8.20 14.81 -15.90
N ALA A 156 -8.21 16.02 -16.48
CA ALA A 156 -7.62 17.16 -15.81
C ALA A 156 -8.50 17.54 -14.60
N PRO A 157 -7.93 17.91 -13.45
CA PRO A 157 -8.71 18.40 -12.32
C PRO A 157 -9.48 19.66 -12.74
N SER A 158 -10.79 19.51 -12.93
CA SER A 158 -11.81 20.54 -13.20
C SER A 158 -11.69 21.38 -14.50
N ALA A 159 -12.46 21.00 -15.52
CA ALA A 159 -12.87 21.88 -16.62
C ALA A 159 -14.39 21.82 -16.89
N GLY A 160 -15.21 21.73 -15.83
CA GLY A 160 -16.68 21.74 -15.95
C GLY A 160 -17.30 20.45 -16.50
N VAL A 161 -16.50 19.40 -16.69
CA VAL A 161 -16.96 18.05 -17.04
C VAL A 161 -17.33 17.32 -15.73
N PRO A 162 -18.46 16.58 -15.66
CA PRO A 162 -18.75 15.77 -14.48
C PRO A 162 -17.58 14.79 -14.22
N PRO A 163 -17.09 14.68 -12.99
CA PRO A 163 -16.03 13.73 -12.66
C PRO A 163 -16.46 12.32 -13.10
N LEU A 164 -15.54 11.57 -13.73
CA LEU A 164 -15.74 10.17 -14.11
C LEU A 164 -15.92 9.31 -12.88
N LEU A 165 -15.30 9.74 -11.78
CA LEU A 165 -15.39 9.10 -10.50
C LEU A 165 -16.82 9.18 -9.98
N ARG A 166 -17.58 8.10 -10.17
CA ARG A 166 -19.01 8.04 -9.84
C ARG A 166 -19.36 6.69 -9.25
N VAL A 167 -19.79 6.67 -7.99
CA VAL A 167 -20.58 5.57 -7.43
C VAL A 167 -22.04 5.96 -7.60
N ASP A 168 -22.83 5.14 -8.29
CA ASP A 168 -24.24 5.45 -8.64
C ASP A 168 -24.42 6.82 -9.31
N GLY A 169 -23.43 7.27 -10.09
CA GLY A 169 -23.48 8.58 -10.75
C GLY A 169 -22.90 9.75 -9.92
N MET A 170 -22.20 9.51 -8.81
CA MET A 170 -21.76 10.58 -7.90
C MET A 170 -20.31 10.47 -7.42
N ALA A 171 -19.57 11.57 -7.47
CA ALA A 171 -18.19 11.62 -6.95
C ALA A 171 -18.15 11.60 -5.43
N PRO A 172 -17.23 10.84 -4.80
CA PRO A 172 -16.98 10.94 -3.37
C PRO A 172 -16.72 12.39 -2.97
N LEU A 173 -17.16 12.75 -1.78
CA LEU A 173 -17.06 14.12 -1.27
C LEU A 173 -16.58 14.07 0.17
N SER A 174 -15.53 14.83 0.50
CA SER A 174 -15.10 14.92 1.90
C SER A 174 -16.26 15.42 2.78
N PRO A 175 -16.50 14.80 3.96
CA PRO A 175 -17.50 15.29 4.93
C PRO A 175 -17.28 16.74 5.36
N ASP A 176 -16.04 17.23 5.26
CA ASP A 176 -15.67 18.60 5.63
C ASP A 176 -15.79 19.57 4.45
N SER A 177 -16.16 19.11 3.25
CA SER A 177 -16.46 20.01 2.14
C SER A 177 -17.68 20.87 2.48
N PRO A 178 -17.79 22.09 1.91
CA PRO A 178 -19.01 22.86 1.99
C PRO A 178 -20.20 21.99 1.57
N SER A 179 -21.27 21.99 2.37
CA SER A 179 -22.50 21.28 2.03
C SER A 179 -23.13 21.91 0.79
N GLY A 180 -23.37 21.10 -0.24
CA GLY A 180 -24.25 21.49 -1.33
C GLY A 180 -25.72 21.36 -0.92
N ILE A 181 -26.62 21.74 -1.83
CA ILE A 181 -28.08 21.51 -1.70
C ILE A 181 -28.44 20.13 -2.31
N ASP A 182 -27.46 19.27 -2.57
CA ASP A 182 -27.69 17.99 -3.24
C ASP A 182 -28.21 16.95 -2.23
N TYR A 183 -29.36 16.35 -2.53
CA TYR A 183 -30.00 15.32 -1.71
C TYR A 183 -29.11 14.10 -1.46
N ASN A 184 -28.10 13.89 -2.29
CA ASN A 184 -27.24 12.72 -2.21
C ASN A 184 -25.87 12.97 -1.54
N ASP A 185 -25.63 14.17 -1.00
CA ASP A 185 -24.36 14.50 -0.33
C ASP A 185 -24.02 13.51 0.80
N GLY A 186 -25.03 12.95 1.48
CA GLY A 186 -24.83 11.91 2.49
C GLY A 186 -24.15 10.65 1.95
N GLN A 187 -24.60 10.13 0.81
CA GLN A 187 -24.01 8.94 0.19
C GLN A 187 -22.59 9.21 -0.31
N ARG A 188 -22.36 10.38 -0.91
CA ARG A 188 -21.04 10.80 -1.41
C ARG A 188 -19.99 10.89 -0.30
N ARG A 189 -20.41 11.42 0.87
CA ARG A 189 -19.59 11.48 2.08
C ARG A 189 -19.32 10.11 2.67
N GLN A 190 -20.32 9.24 2.67
CA GLN A 190 -20.15 7.86 3.13
C GLN A 190 -19.15 7.09 2.27
N VAL A 191 -19.21 7.24 0.94
CA VAL A 191 -18.23 6.62 0.02
C VAL A 191 -16.82 7.12 0.30
N TYR A 192 -16.62 8.41 0.51
CA TYR A 192 -15.32 8.99 0.86
C TYR A 192 -14.77 8.41 2.18
N LEU A 193 -15.61 8.31 3.20
CA LEU A 193 -15.25 7.72 4.49
C LEU A 193 -14.95 6.22 4.38
N MET A 194 -15.71 5.46 3.58
CA MET A 194 -15.46 4.04 3.35
C MET A 194 -14.15 3.80 2.59
N LEU A 195 -13.73 4.75 1.76
CA LEU A 195 -12.40 4.77 1.15
C LEU A 195 -11.29 5.14 2.16
N GLY A 196 -11.60 5.32 3.44
CA GLY A 196 -10.61 5.64 4.49
C GLY A 196 -10.25 7.12 4.59
N GLY A 197 -11.06 8.00 4.00
CA GLY A 197 -10.88 9.44 4.12
C GLY A 197 -11.14 9.96 5.53
N PRO A 198 -10.48 11.06 5.95
CA PRO A 198 -10.68 11.66 7.26
C PRO A 198 -12.00 12.45 7.36
N SER A 199 -12.38 12.84 8.58
CA SER A 199 -13.28 13.97 8.82
C SER A 199 -12.75 14.81 9.98
N TYR A 200 -12.23 15.99 9.68
CA TYR A 200 -11.68 16.92 10.64
C TYR A 200 -12.77 17.51 11.55
N LEU A 201 -13.97 17.80 11.02
CA LEU A 201 -15.08 18.30 11.83
C LEU A 201 -15.57 17.27 12.85
N GLN A 202 -15.47 15.98 12.52
CA GLN A 202 -15.83 14.87 13.41
C GLN A 202 -14.64 14.26 14.16
N GLN A 203 -13.44 14.86 14.04
CA GLN A 203 -12.19 14.35 14.62
C GLN A 203 -11.88 12.89 14.25
N ARG A 204 -12.27 12.45 13.05
CA ARG A 204 -11.94 11.13 12.50
C ARG A 204 -10.62 11.19 11.73
N PRO A 205 -9.57 10.50 12.18
CA PRO A 205 -8.29 10.46 11.46
C PRO A 205 -8.42 9.66 10.15
N PRO A 206 -7.50 9.85 9.19
CA PRO A 206 -7.45 9.03 7.98
C PRO A 206 -7.11 7.57 8.33
N GLU A 207 -7.69 6.63 7.60
CA GLU A 207 -7.41 5.21 7.77
C GLU A 207 -6.24 4.76 6.90
N GLY A 208 -5.09 4.47 7.51
CA GLY A 208 -3.89 4.04 6.79
C GLY A 208 -3.89 2.56 6.33
N ALA A 209 -4.85 1.75 6.76
CA ALA A 209 -4.94 0.32 6.42
C ALA A 209 -6.09 0.03 5.45
N TRP A 210 -5.99 -1.04 4.66
CA TRP A 210 -7.11 -1.55 3.86
C TRP A 210 -8.12 -2.29 4.73
N SER A 211 -9.36 -1.81 4.75
CA SER A 211 -10.51 -2.51 5.30
C SER A 211 -11.30 -3.23 4.19
N PRO A 212 -12.09 -4.27 4.51
CA PRO A 212 -12.99 -4.89 3.52
C PRO A 212 -13.93 -3.87 2.86
N SER A 213 -14.43 -2.90 3.63
CA SER A 213 -15.25 -1.80 3.11
C SER A 213 -14.49 -0.95 2.11
N SER A 214 -13.23 -0.59 2.39
CA SER A 214 -12.42 0.22 1.48
C SER A 214 -12.13 -0.47 0.15
N LEU A 215 -11.86 -1.78 0.15
CA LEU A 215 -11.63 -2.56 -1.07
C LEU A 215 -12.91 -2.71 -1.91
N LEU A 216 -14.04 -2.93 -1.25
CA LEU A 216 -15.34 -2.98 -1.91
C LEU A 216 -15.70 -1.62 -2.52
N THR A 217 -15.50 -0.53 -1.78
CA THR A 217 -15.74 0.83 -2.26
C THR A 217 -14.82 1.18 -3.43
N LEU A 218 -13.53 0.85 -3.35
CA LEU A 218 -12.59 1.02 -4.46
C LEU A 218 -13.06 0.26 -5.72
N THR A 219 -13.53 -0.97 -5.55
CA THR A 219 -14.04 -1.79 -6.67
C THR A 219 -15.21 -1.11 -7.36
N GLN A 220 -16.21 -0.63 -6.61
CA GLN A 220 -17.37 0.06 -7.17
C GLN A 220 -16.98 1.37 -7.85
N LEU A 221 -16.06 2.11 -7.23
CA LEU A 221 -15.54 3.37 -7.76
C LEU A 221 -14.81 3.17 -9.09
N ALA A 222 -13.94 2.16 -9.14
CA ALA A 222 -13.21 1.77 -10.34
C ALA A 222 -14.17 1.35 -11.44
N GLN A 223 -15.13 0.46 -11.17
CA GLN A 223 -16.11 0.01 -12.16
C GLN A 223 -16.92 1.17 -12.75
N GLY A 224 -17.44 2.07 -11.92
CA GLY A 224 -18.19 3.24 -12.38
C GLY A 224 -17.34 4.19 -13.24
N ALA A 225 -16.13 4.49 -12.79
CA ALA A 225 -15.22 5.39 -13.50
C ALA A 225 -14.73 4.80 -14.82
N CYS A 226 -14.34 3.53 -14.83
CA CYS A 226 -13.89 2.80 -16.02
C CYS A 226 -15.02 2.66 -17.04
N SER A 227 -16.23 2.28 -16.60
CA SER A 227 -17.40 2.17 -17.49
C SER A 227 -17.67 3.50 -18.19
N LEU A 228 -17.65 4.60 -17.45
CA LEU A 228 -17.88 5.91 -18.04
C LEU A 228 -16.73 6.34 -18.97
N ALA A 229 -15.47 6.03 -18.65
CA ALA A 229 -14.34 6.28 -19.56
C ALA A 229 -14.47 5.50 -20.88
N VAL A 230 -14.92 4.24 -20.81
CA VAL A 230 -15.19 3.39 -21.97
C VAL A 230 -16.33 3.96 -22.81
N GLU A 231 -17.44 4.36 -22.18
CA GLU A 231 -18.59 4.94 -22.88
C GLU A 231 -18.27 6.28 -23.55
N ARG A 232 -17.40 7.08 -22.95
CA ARG A 232 -16.93 8.34 -23.53
C ARG A 232 -15.84 8.15 -24.58
N SER A 233 -15.32 6.93 -24.72
CA SER A 233 -14.24 6.60 -25.64
C SER A 233 -13.02 7.50 -25.40
N GLU A 234 -12.62 7.66 -24.13
CA GLU A 234 -11.56 8.59 -23.74
C GLU A 234 -10.26 8.33 -24.55
N PRO A 235 -9.66 9.35 -25.21
CA PRO A 235 -8.54 9.13 -26.14
C PRO A 235 -7.32 8.48 -25.51
N LEU A 236 -7.07 8.74 -24.23
CA LEU A 236 -5.94 8.15 -23.50
C LEU A 236 -6.18 6.69 -23.12
N PHE A 237 -7.42 6.21 -23.23
CA PHE A 237 -7.82 4.84 -22.95
C PHE A 237 -7.72 3.94 -24.19
N PHE A 238 -7.92 4.51 -25.38
CA PHE A 238 -8.04 3.81 -26.66
C PHE A 238 -7.00 4.32 -27.68
N VAL A 239 -5.73 4.01 -27.44
CA VAL A 239 -4.62 4.45 -28.31
C VAL A 239 -4.39 3.48 -29.46
N HIS A 240 -4.50 2.17 -29.19
CA HIS A 240 -4.21 1.12 -30.17
C HIS A 240 -5.43 0.29 -30.56
N ALA A 241 -6.47 0.27 -29.72
CA ALA A 241 -7.73 -0.42 -29.97
C ALA A 241 -8.90 0.55 -29.84
N THR A 242 -10.08 0.14 -30.32
CA THR A 242 -11.33 0.87 -30.09
C THR A 242 -12.16 0.19 -29.00
N ARG A 243 -13.10 0.92 -28.41
CA ARG A 243 -14.05 0.38 -27.40
C ARG A 243 -14.92 -0.77 -27.91
N ASP A 244 -14.99 -0.96 -29.23
CA ASP A 244 -15.80 -1.96 -29.91
C ASP A 244 -14.93 -3.07 -30.56
N ALA A 245 -13.62 -3.11 -30.25
CA ALA A 245 -12.68 -4.12 -30.78
C ALA A 245 -13.09 -5.56 -30.41
N ARG A 246 -13.16 -6.45 -31.41
CA ARG A 246 -13.64 -7.83 -31.29
C ARG A 246 -12.54 -8.85 -31.55
N LEU A 247 -12.56 -9.95 -30.82
CA LEU A 247 -11.68 -11.09 -31.09
C LEU A 247 -12.30 -12.03 -32.15
N PRO A 248 -11.46 -12.74 -32.94
CA PRO A 248 -9.99 -12.76 -32.89
C PRO A 248 -9.32 -11.63 -33.69
N GLU A 249 -10.04 -10.89 -34.54
CA GLU A 249 -9.45 -9.99 -35.54
C GLU A 249 -8.66 -8.84 -34.91
N ALA A 250 -9.13 -8.31 -33.78
CA ALA A 250 -8.48 -7.20 -33.09
C ALA A 250 -7.45 -7.63 -32.03
N GLU A 251 -7.11 -8.92 -31.90
CA GLU A 251 -6.21 -9.39 -30.83
C GLU A 251 -4.87 -8.62 -30.76
N PRO A 252 -4.15 -8.37 -31.88
CA PRO A 252 -2.89 -7.63 -31.82
C PRO A 252 -3.07 -6.19 -31.31
N ASP A 253 -4.19 -5.55 -31.67
CA ASP A 253 -4.51 -4.18 -31.25
C ASP A 253 -4.92 -4.13 -29.78
N VAL A 254 -5.72 -5.11 -29.34
CA VAL A 254 -6.12 -5.28 -27.94
C VAL A 254 -4.89 -5.45 -27.07
N ARG A 255 -3.99 -6.39 -27.39
CA ARG A 255 -2.77 -6.63 -26.58
C ARG A 255 -1.88 -5.39 -26.50
N ARG A 256 -1.68 -4.67 -27.62
CA ARG A 256 -0.96 -3.39 -27.61
C ARG A 256 -1.64 -2.32 -26.75
N ASN A 257 -2.97 -2.27 -26.75
CA ASN A 257 -3.71 -1.34 -25.89
C ASN A 257 -3.64 -1.74 -24.41
N LEU A 258 -3.61 -3.05 -24.10
CA LEU A 258 -3.38 -3.54 -22.73
C LEU A 258 -2.01 -3.12 -22.21
N GLU A 259 -0.95 -3.22 -23.01
CA GLU A 259 0.38 -2.73 -22.66
C GLU A 259 0.40 -1.22 -22.37
N HIS A 260 -0.28 -0.44 -23.20
CA HIS A 260 -0.43 1.00 -23.00
C HIS A 260 -1.16 1.32 -21.69
N LEU A 261 -2.29 0.66 -21.43
CA LEU A 261 -3.06 0.85 -20.19
C LEU A 261 -2.25 0.42 -18.96
N TYR A 262 -1.57 -0.73 -19.01
CA TYR A 262 -0.74 -1.19 -17.89
C TYR A 262 0.29 -0.13 -17.51
N ARG A 263 1.06 0.38 -18.48
CA ARG A 263 2.07 1.45 -18.23
C ARG A 263 1.45 2.73 -17.70
N ARG A 264 0.26 3.07 -18.18
CA ARG A 264 -0.44 4.29 -17.80
C ARG A 264 -0.94 4.23 -16.36
N PHE A 265 -1.46 3.08 -15.92
CA PHE A 265 -2.00 2.91 -14.57
C PHE A 265 -0.89 2.57 -13.57
N LEU A 266 0.00 1.64 -13.90
CA LEU A 266 0.96 1.06 -12.94
C LEU A 266 2.35 1.69 -13.02
N HIS A 267 2.55 2.64 -13.94
CA HIS A 267 3.80 3.38 -14.14
C HIS A 267 5.06 2.52 -14.33
N THR A 268 4.88 1.26 -14.72
CA THR A 268 5.94 0.27 -14.93
C THR A 268 5.71 -0.44 -16.27
N PRO A 269 6.79 -0.90 -16.94
CA PRO A 269 6.65 -1.71 -18.14
C PRO A 269 6.17 -3.12 -17.75
N PRO A 270 5.10 -3.64 -18.39
CA PRO A 270 4.67 -5.02 -18.15
C PRO A 270 5.63 -6.01 -18.80
N ASP A 271 5.76 -7.19 -18.21
CA ASP A 271 6.33 -8.35 -18.88
C ASP A 271 5.29 -9.07 -19.77
N ALA A 272 5.75 -10.04 -20.56
CA ALA A 272 4.89 -10.77 -21.47
C ALA A 272 3.84 -11.64 -20.75
N ALA A 273 4.17 -12.16 -19.56
CA ALA A 273 3.28 -13.00 -18.78
C ALA A 273 2.16 -12.18 -18.14
N GLU A 274 2.44 -10.94 -17.73
CA GLU A 274 1.44 -10.01 -17.19
C GLU A 274 0.41 -9.59 -18.24
N ILE A 275 0.87 -9.28 -19.45
CA ILE A 275 -0.06 -8.97 -20.56
C ILE A 275 -0.87 -10.21 -20.95
N ASP A 276 -0.25 -11.39 -20.95
CA ASP A 276 -0.99 -12.61 -21.23
C ASP A 276 -2.02 -12.93 -20.14
N ALA A 277 -1.69 -12.72 -18.86
CA ALA A 277 -2.63 -12.86 -17.76
C ALA A 277 -3.79 -11.86 -17.88
N LEU A 278 -3.50 -10.57 -18.13
CA LEU A 278 -4.53 -9.55 -18.30
C LEU A 278 -5.45 -9.85 -19.51
N PHE A 279 -4.87 -10.34 -20.61
CA PHE A 279 -5.63 -10.73 -21.79
C PHE A 279 -6.49 -11.98 -21.53
N THR A 280 -5.91 -13.06 -21.04
CA THR A 280 -6.56 -14.37 -20.93
C THR A 280 -7.49 -14.49 -19.73
N GLN A 281 -7.20 -13.81 -18.62
CA GLN A 281 -7.96 -13.92 -17.37
C GLN A 281 -9.00 -12.81 -17.21
N VAL A 282 -8.80 -11.66 -17.87
CA VAL A 282 -9.69 -10.49 -17.71
C VAL A 282 -10.36 -10.12 -19.03
N TYR A 283 -9.61 -9.76 -20.06
CA TYR A 283 -10.20 -9.24 -21.31
C TYR A 283 -11.04 -10.29 -22.05
N ALA A 284 -10.45 -11.41 -22.45
CA ALA A 284 -11.09 -12.41 -23.29
C ALA A 284 -12.35 -13.04 -22.66
N PRO A 285 -12.37 -13.38 -21.35
CA PRO A 285 -13.59 -13.88 -20.71
C PRO A 285 -14.71 -12.85 -20.67
N ALA A 286 -14.40 -11.57 -20.42
CA ALA A 286 -15.39 -10.51 -20.33
C ALA A 286 -15.93 -10.05 -21.70
N GLU A 287 -15.13 -10.18 -22.76
CA GLU A 287 -15.50 -9.80 -24.14
C GLU A 287 -16.67 -10.63 -24.69
N ALA A 288 -16.84 -11.86 -24.17
CA ALA A 288 -18.00 -12.71 -24.42
C ALA A 288 -19.32 -12.05 -24.03
N THR A 289 -19.31 -11.14 -23.04
CA THR A 289 -20.46 -10.29 -22.74
C THR A 289 -20.50 -9.10 -23.69
N SER A 290 -19.44 -8.29 -23.71
CA SER A 290 -19.23 -7.22 -24.69
C SER A 290 -17.80 -6.67 -24.62
N PRO A 291 -17.29 -6.01 -25.67
CA PRO A 291 -15.96 -5.41 -25.65
C PRO A 291 -15.88 -4.27 -24.62
N ARG A 292 -16.99 -3.54 -24.45
CA ARG A 292 -17.10 -2.49 -23.43
C ARG A 292 -16.96 -3.05 -22.02
N ALA A 293 -17.58 -4.21 -21.75
CA ALA A 293 -17.41 -4.91 -20.47
C ALA A 293 -15.95 -5.34 -20.26
N ALA A 294 -15.32 -5.92 -21.29
CA ALA A 294 -13.91 -6.31 -21.23
C ALA A 294 -12.97 -5.13 -20.91
N TRP A 295 -13.16 -3.99 -21.58
CA TRP A 295 -12.39 -2.79 -21.29
C TRP A 295 -12.64 -2.23 -19.89
N THR A 296 -13.90 -2.30 -19.40
CA THR A 296 -14.26 -1.89 -18.04
C THR A 296 -13.57 -2.78 -17.00
N ASP A 297 -13.57 -4.10 -17.21
CA ASP A 297 -12.98 -5.08 -16.31
C ASP A 297 -11.45 -4.96 -16.27
N VAL A 298 -10.80 -4.75 -17.43
CA VAL A 298 -9.35 -4.49 -17.50
C VAL A 298 -8.97 -3.24 -16.71
N CYS A 299 -9.66 -2.12 -16.94
CA CYS A 299 -9.39 -0.89 -16.20
C CYS A 299 -9.64 -1.04 -14.71
N THR A 300 -10.72 -1.74 -14.34
CA THR A 300 -11.03 -2.03 -12.94
C THR A 300 -9.95 -2.88 -12.29
N ALA A 301 -9.42 -3.88 -13.01
CA ALA A 301 -8.32 -4.71 -12.53
C ALA A 301 -7.05 -3.89 -12.29
N LEU A 302 -6.69 -2.99 -13.22
CA LEU A 302 -5.52 -2.12 -13.10
C LEU A 302 -5.65 -1.12 -11.94
N ILE A 303 -6.83 -0.52 -11.70
CA ILE A 303 -7.04 0.38 -10.55
C ILE A 303 -6.94 -0.38 -9.21
N ARG A 304 -7.29 -1.66 -9.19
CA ARG A 304 -7.26 -2.49 -7.98
C ARG A 304 -5.90 -3.14 -7.75
N ASP A 305 -4.95 -2.96 -8.67
CA ASP A 305 -3.61 -3.46 -8.52
C ASP A 305 -2.92 -2.78 -7.32
N PRO A 306 -2.19 -3.53 -6.47
CA PRO A 306 -1.44 -2.94 -5.36
C PRO A 306 -0.51 -1.80 -5.78
N LEU A 307 0.11 -1.87 -6.96
CA LEU A 307 0.98 -0.81 -7.49
C LEU A 307 0.24 0.48 -7.83
N PHE A 308 -1.07 0.40 -8.11
CA PHE A 308 -1.88 1.58 -8.37
C PHE A 308 -2.26 2.30 -7.07
N VAL A 309 -2.53 1.54 -6.01
CA VAL A 309 -3.13 2.06 -4.77
C VAL A 309 -2.12 2.28 -3.63
N THR A 310 -0.83 2.13 -3.93
CA THR A 310 0.29 2.40 -3.04
C THR A 310 1.30 3.32 -3.74
N PHE A 311 2.08 4.08 -2.96
CA PHE A 311 3.32 4.71 -3.43
C PHE A 311 4.41 4.44 -2.42
#